data_AF-X6JWR8-F1
#
_entry.id   AF-X6JWR8-F1
#
_cell.length_a   1.000
_cell.length_b   1.000
_cell.length_c   1.000
_cell.angle_alpha   90.00
_cell.angle_beta   90.00
_cell.angle_gamma   90.00
#
_symmetry.space_group_name_H-M   'P 1'
#
loop_
_entity.id
_entity.type
_entity.pdbx_description
1 polymer ?
#
loop_
_entity_poly.entity_id
_entity_poly.type
_entity_poly.pdbx_seq_one_letter_code
_entity_poly.pdbx_strand_id
1 'polypeptide(L)' 'MNVDLSPPEHEHSAIVDHAIEWYAANYQTIERPIVPALRQRFGLTSHQAVVCIREVTLRRARAA' A
#
# COMPACT_ATOMS: atom_id res chain seq x y z
N MET A 1 8.04 -21.75 28.67
CA MET A 1 8.16 -20.49 27.92
C MET A 1 7.27 -20.60 26.71
N ASN A 2 6.12 -19.92 26.72
CA ASN A 2 5.20 -19.92 25.59
C ASN A 2 5.63 -18.80 24.64
N VAL A 3 6.15 -19.15 23.47
CA VAL A 3 6.57 -18.17 22.45
C VAL A 3 5.31 -17.44 22.01
N ASP A 4 5.26 -16.14 22.29
CA ASP A 4 4.26 -15.25 21.73
C ASP A 4 4.56 -15.10 20.24
N LEU A 5 3.88 -15.89 19.41
CA LEU A 5 3.90 -15.76 17.95
C LEU A 5 2.93 -14.66 17.52
N SER A 6 3.00 -13.48 18.15
CA SER A 6 2.24 -12.33 17.66
C SER A 6 2.56 -12.13 16.18
N PRO A 7 1.55 -11.94 15.30
CA PRO A 7 1.78 -11.70 13.88
C PRO A 7 1.63 -10.21 13.52
N PRO A 8 2.53 -9.29 13.91
CA PRO A 8 2.42 -7.91 13.46
C PRO A 8 2.96 -7.73 12.04
N GLU A 9 4.10 -8.33 11.69
CA GLU A 9 4.79 -8.01 10.43
C GLU A 9 4.09 -8.54 9.17
N HIS A 10 3.47 -9.72 9.25
CA HIS A 10 2.79 -10.33 8.11
C HIS A 10 1.48 -9.60 7.76
N GLU A 11 0.71 -9.17 8.76
CA GLU A 11 -0.54 -8.42 8.54
C GLU A 11 -0.26 -7.01 7.98
N HIS A 12 0.79 -6.35 8.47
CA HIS A 12 1.22 -5.05 7.93
C HIS A 12 1.72 -5.14 6.48
N SER A 13 2.30 -6.27 6.07
CA SER A 13 2.71 -6.51 4.69
C SER A 13 1.50 -6.75 3.78
N ALA A 14 0.52 -7.54 4.25
CA ALA A 14 -0.69 -7.85 3.49
C ALA A 14 -1.54 -6.61 3.14
N ILE A 15 -1.67 -5.63 4.05
CA ILE A 15 -2.44 -4.40 3.76
C ILE A 15 -1.76 -3.51 2.73
N VAL A 16 -0.42 -3.48 2.69
CA VAL A 16 0.35 -2.73 1.70
C VAL A 16 0.21 -3.37 0.32
N ASP A 17 0.33 -4.69 0.23
CA ASP A 17 0.16 -5.42 -1.02
C ASP A 17 -1.25 -5.21 -1.60
N HIS A 18 -2.28 -5.31 -0.76
CA HIS A 18 -3.65 -5.03 -1.17
C HIS A 18 -3.84 -3.59 -1.67
N ALA A 19 -3.26 -2.60 -0.97
CA ALA A 19 -3.31 -1.21 -1.39
C ALA A 19 -2.57 -0.96 -2.71
N ILE A 20 -1.45 -1.66 -2.96
CA ILE A 20 -0.71 -1.61 -4.22
C ILE A 20 -1.56 -2.12 -5.38
N GLU A 21 -2.17 -3.30 -5.25
CA GLU A 21 -3.02 -3.88 -6.29
C GLU A 21 -4.20 -2.96 -6.60
N TRP A 22 -4.88 -2.47 -5.56
CA TRP A 22 -5.99 -1.55 -5.74
C TRP A 22 -5.54 -0.24 -6.41
N TYR A 23 -4.42 0.35 -5.98
CA TYR A 23 -3.92 1.59 -6.54
C TYR A 23 -3.45 1.43 -7.99
N ALA A 24 -2.82 0.31 -8.33
CA ALA A 24 -2.43 0.01 -9.71
C ALA A 24 -3.65 -0.02 -10.65
N ALA A 25 -4.73 -0.67 -10.23
CA ALA A 25 -5.97 -0.74 -11.00
C ALA A 25 -6.71 0.62 -11.07
N ASN A 26 -6.53 1.49 -10.09
CA ASN A 26 -7.26 2.77 -9.96
C ASN A 26 -6.36 4.01 -10.11
N TYR A 27 -5.20 3.86 -10.76
CA TYR A 27 -4.16 4.89 -10.79
C TYR A 27 -4.65 6.26 -11.31
N GLN A 28 -5.56 6.25 -12.29
CA GLN A 28 -6.13 7.45 -12.91
C GLN A 28 -7.31 8.04 -12.15
N THR A 29 -8.05 7.22 -11.40
CA THR A 29 -9.33 7.59 -10.78
C THR A 29 -9.22 7.86 -9.29
N ILE A 30 -8.09 7.54 -8.66
CA ILE A 30 -7.87 7.82 -7.24
C ILE A 30 -7.99 9.33 -6.93
N GLU A 31 -8.67 9.63 -5.83
CA GLU A 31 -8.75 10.98 -5.27
C GLU A 31 -7.37 11.55 -4.94
N ARG A 32 -7.24 12.87 -5.05
CA ARG A 32 -6.02 13.63 -4.76
C ARG A 32 -6.24 14.51 -3.53
N PRO A 33 -5.22 14.69 -2.67
CA PRO A 33 -3.85 14.15 -2.76
C PRO A 33 -3.73 12.65 -2.42
N ILE A 34 -2.82 11.93 -3.10
CA ILE A 34 -2.75 10.45 -3.05
C ILE A 34 -2.46 9.93 -1.64
N VAL A 35 -1.48 10.51 -0.93
CA VAL A 35 -1.07 9.99 0.39
C VAL A 35 -2.23 10.04 1.39
N PRO A 36 -2.93 11.17 1.61
CA PRO A 36 -4.14 11.17 2.44
C PRO A 36 -5.22 10.18 1.97
N ALA A 37 -5.48 10.06 0.67
CA ALA A 37 -6.49 9.14 0.13
C ALA A 37 -6.17 7.67 0.46
N LEU A 38 -4.91 7.23 0.28
CA LEU A 38 -4.49 5.87 0.60
C LEU A 38 -4.54 5.60 2.10
N ARG A 39 -4.15 6.58 2.93
CA ARG A 39 -4.23 6.48 4.39
C ARG A 39 -5.66 6.33 4.87
N GLN A 40 -6.59 7.14 4.35
CA GLN A 40 -8.00 7.09 4.72
C GLN A 40 -8.69 5.81 4.26
N ARG A 41 -8.37 5.32 3.05
CA ARG A 41 -9.01 4.12 2.49
C ARG A 41 -8.55 2.83 3.16
N PHE A 42 -7.25 2.71 3.46
CA PHE A 42 -6.64 1.45 3.89
C PHE A 42 -6.05 1.49 5.29
N GLY A 43 -6.12 2.62 6.00
CA GLY A 43 -5.51 2.78 7.32
C GLY A 43 -3.98 2.82 7.31
N LEU A 44 -3.36 3.14 6.16
CA LEU A 44 -1.91 3.15 6.04
C LEU A 44 -1.26 4.26 6.87
N THR A 45 -0.01 4.03 7.26
CA THR A 45 0.92 5.10 7.60
C THR A 45 1.34 5.89 6.36
N SER A 46 1.86 7.10 6.55
CA SER A 46 2.41 7.89 5.44
C SER A 46 3.56 7.16 4.73
N HIS A 47 4.39 6.41 5.46
CA HIS A 47 5.48 5.63 4.88
C HIS A 47 4.96 4.53 3.95
N GLN A 48 3.99 3.74 4.41
CA GLN A 48 3.36 2.69 3.61
C GLN A 48 2.67 3.25 2.35
N ALA A 49 2.03 4.41 2.45
CA ALA A 49 1.43 5.07 1.29
C ALA A 49 2.50 5.46 0.25
N VAL A 50 3.67 5.94 0.68
CA VAL A 50 4.80 6.25 -0.22
C VAL A 50 5.36 4.98 -0.86
N VAL A 51 5.47 3.88 -0.11
CA VAL A 51 5.85 2.56 -0.66
C VAL A 51 4.87 2.14 -1.76
N CYS A 52 3.55 2.25 -1.51
CA CYS A 52 2.53 1.95 -2.52
C CYS A 52 2.73 2.78 -3.80
N ILE A 53 2.97 4.09 -3.66
CA ILE A 53 3.19 4.99 -4.79
C ILE A 53 4.42 4.59 -5.60
N ARG A 54 5.52 4.28 -4.92
CA ARG A 54 6.76 3.83 -5.56
C ARG A 54 6.54 2.54 -6.35
N GLU A 55 5.92 1.53 -5.74
CA GLU A 55 5.70 0.23 -6.39
C GLU A 55 4.81 0.35 -7.63
N VAL A 56 3.68 1.06 -7.54
CA VAL A 56 2.80 1.26 -8.70
C VAL A 56 3.51 2.03 -9.81
N THR A 57 4.31 3.05 -9.46
CA THR A 57 5.10 3.81 -10.45
C THR A 57 6.12 2.91 -11.17
N LEU A 58 6.85 2.06 -10.44
CA LEU A 58 7.81 1.12 -11.02
C LEU A 58 7.12 0.08 -11.92
N ARG A 59 5.99 -0.47 -11.50
CA ARG A 59 5.21 -1.42 -12.32
C ARG A 59 4.80 -0.80 -13.65
N ARG A 60 4.32 0.46 -13.63
CA ARG A 60 3.91 1.19 -14.83
C ARG A 60 5.10 1.49 -15.75
N ALA A 61 6.24 1.89 -15.18
CA ALA A 61 7.45 2.16 -15.97
C ALA A 61 7.99 0.91 -16.68
N ARG A 62 7.83 -0.29 -16.10
CA ARG A 62 8.24 -1.57 -16.70
C ARG A 62 7.29 -2.06 -17.80
N ALA A 63 6.03 -1.62 -17.78
CA ALA A 63 5.01 -2.03 -18.74
C ALA A 63 4.91 -1.09 -19.96
N ALA A 64 5.75 -0.06 -20.02
CA ALA A 64 5.77 0.97 -21.05
C ALA A 64 6.85 0.73 -22.12
#